data_AF-A0A3M1NLW1-F1
#
_entry.id   AF-A0A3M1NLW1-F1
#
_cell.length_a   1.000
_cell.length_b   1.000
_cell.length_c   1.000
_cell.angle_alpha   90.00
_cell.angle_beta   90.00
_cell.angle_gamma   90.00
#
_symmetry.space_group_name_H-M   'P 1'
#
loop_
_entity.id
_entity.type
_entity.pdbx_description
1 polymer ?
#
loop_
_entity_poly.entity_id
_entity_poly.type
_entity_poly.pdbx_seq_one_letter_code
_entity_poly.pdbx_strand_id
1 'polypeptide(L)'
;MKKKDLQKILYKIEEIKALFVFGQRVVPYLEELVMFVQETTPLLEEVNSSILESSDKMPAAVKQLDKVSETTEMATTDILNRIDQILAHLEETLSLVDQIEKDDQERMQKERELILRLAETLDGEAETRAARVDEALKSYYDDVSRKSKFNRLRECFQELQGEAYEIMNLLQVQDITTQQIMAANSLIESVQSKLHKLMTQFGSLDVKEMENKNRAFDPNAVYENRSSVQAMADEILNTGSAENLPTVKQVSEKETAEIVKRVAAEDTSKASQEEIDRLFNELNSH
;
A
#
# COMPACT_ATOMS: atom_id res chain seq x y z
N MET A 1 -23.44 -49.21 85.67
CA MET A 1 -24.17 -48.57 84.56
C MET A 1 -25.54 -49.24 84.42
N LYS A 2 -26.63 -48.47 84.35
CA LYS A 2 -27.99 -49.02 84.25
C LYS A 2 -28.24 -49.44 82.80
N LYS A 3 -28.90 -50.59 82.59
CA LYS A 3 -29.25 -51.18 81.28
C LYS A 3 -29.87 -50.18 80.28
N LYS A 4 -30.58 -49.18 80.80
CA LYS A 4 -31.20 -48.07 80.06
C LYS A 4 -30.20 -47.12 79.38
N ASP A 5 -29.05 -46.88 79.99
CA ASP A 5 -28.02 -45.98 79.44
C ASP A 5 -27.29 -46.64 78.26
N LEU A 6 -27.08 -47.96 78.34
CA LEU A 6 -26.50 -48.75 77.26
C LEU A 6 -27.42 -48.79 76.02
N GLN A 7 -28.74 -48.89 76.21
CA GLN A 7 -29.72 -48.82 75.11
C GLN A 7 -29.76 -47.45 74.44
N LYS A 8 -29.64 -46.35 75.19
CA LYS A 8 -29.53 -45.00 74.60
C LYS A 8 -28.27 -44.83 73.76
N ILE A 9 -27.15 -45.40 74.20
CA ILE A 9 -25.90 -45.40 73.44
C ILE A 9 -26.07 -46.23 72.16
N LEU A 10 -26.70 -47.40 72.24
CA LEU A 10 -26.96 -48.27 71.09
C LEU A 10 -27.85 -47.58 70.05
N TYR A 11 -28.90 -46.89 70.49
CA TYR A 11 -29.79 -46.12 69.61
C TYR A 11 -29.05 -44.97 68.92
N LYS A 12 -28.18 -44.24 69.65
CA LYS A 12 -27.33 -43.21 69.04
C LYS A 12 -26.30 -43.79 68.06
N ILE A 13 -25.78 -44.99 68.31
CA ILE A 13 -24.88 -45.68 67.38
C ILE A 13 -25.63 -46.09 66.11
N GLU A 14 -26.87 -46.57 66.21
CA GLU A 14 -27.72 -46.85 65.05
C GLU A 14 -28.06 -45.58 64.26
N GLU A 15 -28.31 -44.47 64.93
CA GLU A 15 -28.56 -43.17 64.32
C GLU A 15 -27.31 -42.65 63.57
N ILE A 16 -26.12 -42.77 64.17
CA ILE A 16 -24.84 -42.48 63.50
C ILE A 16 -24.60 -43.40 62.31
N LYS A 17 -24.95 -44.69 62.41
CA LYS A 17 -24.84 -45.65 61.32
C LYS A 17 -25.77 -45.28 60.15
N ALA A 18 -27.00 -44.86 60.45
CA ALA A 18 -27.93 -44.36 59.44
C ALA A 18 -27.38 -43.11 58.74
N LEU A 19 -26.76 -42.20 59.49
CA LEU A 19 -26.06 -41.02 58.95
C LEU A 19 -24.91 -41.41 58.02
N PHE A 20 -24.14 -42.45 58.38
CA PHE A 20 -23.06 -42.98 57.55
C PHE A 20 -23.56 -43.64 56.26
N VAL A 21 -24.64 -44.42 56.32
CA VAL A 21 -25.28 -45.02 55.13
C VAL A 21 -25.83 -43.95 54.20
N PHE A 22 -26.40 -42.88 54.76
CA PHE A 22 -26.84 -41.72 53.99
C PHE A 22 -25.65 -41.00 53.34
N GLY A 23 -24.56 -40.76 54.09
CA GLY A 23 -23.33 -40.21 53.55
C GLY A 23 -22.76 -41.03 52.39
N GLN A 24 -22.72 -42.36 52.53
CA GLN A 24 -22.28 -43.29 51.48
C GLN A 24 -23.09 -43.19 50.19
N ARG A 25 -24.36 -42.78 50.29
CA ARG A 25 -25.27 -42.60 49.16
C ARG A 25 -25.17 -41.20 48.54
N VAL A 26 -24.70 -40.20 49.28
CA VAL A 26 -24.50 -38.81 48.82
C VAL A 26 -23.13 -38.60 48.20
N VAL A 27 -22.10 -39.33 48.65
CA VAL A 27 -20.72 -39.24 48.13
C VAL A 27 -20.64 -39.36 46.60
N PRO A 28 -21.31 -40.31 45.91
CA PRO A 28 -21.26 -40.39 44.45
C PRO A 28 -21.76 -39.14 43.74
N TYR A 29 -22.81 -38.49 44.27
CA TYR A 29 -23.33 -37.24 43.70
C TYR A 29 -22.37 -36.08 43.93
N LEU A 30 -21.70 -36.02 45.09
CA LEU A 30 -20.64 -35.04 45.34
C LEU A 30 -19.44 -35.27 44.41
N GLU A 31 -19.08 -36.53 44.13
CA GLU A 31 -18.07 -36.88 43.12
C GLU A 31 -18.45 -36.39 41.73
N GLU A 32 -19.68 -36.65 41.28
CA GLU A 32 -20.19 -36.13 40.00
C GLU A 32 -20.20 -34.60 39.95
N LEU A 33 -20.58 -33.92 41.04
CA LEU A 33 -20.59 -32.47 41.12
C LEU A 33 -19.16 -31.89 41.09
N VAL A 34 -18.22 -32.54 41.76
CA VAL A 34 -16.80 -32.17 41.74
C VAL A 34 -16.20 -32.39 40.35
N MET A 35 -16.48 -33.52 39.69
CA MET A 35 -16.07 -33.77 38.31
C MET A 35 -16.67 -32.73 37.35
N PHE A 36 -17.96 -32.42 37.49
CA PHE A 36 -18.62 -31.39 36.70
C PHE A 36 -17.98 -30.01 36.88
N VAL A 37 -17.65 -29.61 38.12
CA VAL A 37 -16.94 -28.34 38.38
C VAL A 37 -15.53 -28.39 37.79
N GLN A 38 -14.83 -29.52 37.89
CA GLN A 38 -13.50 -29.70 37.30
C GLN A 38 -13.51 -29.62 35.77
N GLU A 39 -14.59 -30.02 35.11
CA GLU A 39 -14.74 -29.94 33.65
C GLU A 39 -15.25 -28.58 33.16
N THR A 40 -16.19 -27.96 33.90
CA THR A 40 -16.80 -26.70 33.49
C THR A 40 -15.94 -25.48 33.75
N THR A 41 -15.11 -25.49 34.80
CA THR A 41 -14.20 -24.38 35.11
C THR A 41 -13.22 -24.07 33.96
N PRO A 42 -12.45 -25.05 33.43
CA PRO A 42 -11.53 -24.77 32.31
C PRO A 42 -12.26 -24.36 31.04
N LEU A 43 -13.44 -24.92 30.76
CA LEU A 43 -14.28 -24.50 29.63
C LEU A 43 -14.69 -23.02 29.75
N LEU A 44 -15.10 -22.59 30.95
CA LEU A 44 -15.47 -21.19 31.20
C LEU A 44 -14.28 -20.24 31.02
N GLU A 45 -13.08 -20.69 31.40
CA GLU A 45 -11.85 -19.93 31.27
C GLU A 45 -11.41 -19.79 29.80
N GLU A 46 -11.59 -20.83 28.98
CA GLU A 46 -11.35 -20.80 27.52
C GLU A 46 -12.35 -19.89 26.79
N VAL A 47 -13.62 -19.89 27.18
CA VAL A 47 -14.64 -18.93 26.69
C VAL A 47 -14.24 -17.50 27.03
N ASN A 48 -13.91 -17.25 28.29
CA ASN A 48 -13.53 -15.92 28.73
C ASN A 48 -12.31 -15.40 27.97
N SER A 49 -11.28 -16.25 27.80
CA SER A 49 -10.09 -15.92 27.02
C SER A 49 -10.40 -15.63 25.55
N SER A 50 -11.23 -16.47 24.90
CA SER A 50 -11.60 -16.30 23.49
C SER A 50 -12.45 -15.04 23.25
N ILE A 51 -13.36 -14.73 24.18
CA ILE A 51 -14.18 -13.51 24.13
C ILE A 51 -13.32 -12.27 24.36
N LEU A 52 -12.40 -12.30 25.34
CA LEU A 52 -11.47 -11.20 25.58
C LEU A 52 -10.63 -10.90 24.34
N GLU A 53 -10.06 -11.92 23.72
CA GLU A 53 -9.24 -11.72 22.52
C GLU A 53 -10.06 -11.25 21.31
N SER A 54 -11.29 -11.75 21.14
CA SER A 54 -12.23 -11.24 20.15
C SER A 54 -12.59 -9.78 20.40
N SER A 55 -12.80 -9.41 21.67
CA SER A 55 -13.08 -8.05 22.09
C SER A 55 -11.93 -7.10 21.80
N ASP A 56 -10.69 -7.59 21.74
CA ASP A 56 -9.50 -6.78 21.42
C ASP A 56 -9.26 -6.68 19.90
N LYS A 57 -9.40 -7.78 19.17
CA LYS A 57 -9.11 -7.84 17.73
C LYS A 57 -10.18 -7.22 16.84
N MET A 58 -11.44 -7.33 17.23
CA MET A 58 -12.55 -6.82 16.42
C MET A 58 -12.52 -5.28 16.30
N PRO A 59 -12.29 -4.50 17.38
CA PRO A 59 -12.06 -3.06 17.27
C PRO A 59 -10.85 -2.69 16.41
N ALA A 60 -9.78 -3.50 16.43
CA ALA A 60 -8.61 -3.26 15.59
C ALA A 60 -8.95 -3.41 14.09
N ALA A 61 -9.74 -4.43 13.72
CA ALA A 61 -10.22 -4.58 12.35
C ALA A 61 -11.12 -3.41 11.91
N VAL A 62 -12.00 -2.94 12.79
CA VAL A 62 -12.85 -1.75 12.53
C VAL A 62 -11.98 -0.51 12.30
N LYS A 63 -11.00 -0.25 13.17
CA LYS A 63 -10.07 0.88 12.99
C LYS A 63 -9.31 0.80 11.67
N GLN A 64 -8.94 -0.40 11.23
CA GLN A 64 -8.29 -0.60 9.95
C GLN A 64 -9.22 -0.24 8.78
N LEU A 65 -10.48 -0.63 8.83
CA LEU A 65 -11.48 -0.25 7.82
C LEU A 65 -11.80 1.25 7.83
N ASP A 66 -11.84 1.87 9.01
CA ASP A 66 -11.98 3.33 9.13
C ASP A 66 -10.78 4.04 8.48
N LYS A 67 -9.57 3.52 8.68
CA LYS A 67 -8.36 4.06 8.06
C LYS A 67 -8.39 3.94 6.54
N VAL A 68 -8.88 2.80 6.03
CA VAL A 68 -9.13 2.62 4.59
C VAL A 68 -10.09 3.67 4.07
N SER A 69 -11.21 3.90 4.78
CA SER A 69 -12.21 4.89 4.37
C SER A 69 -11.61 6.30 4.34
N GLU A 70 -10.92 6.72 5.40
CA GLU A 70 -10.25 8.02 5.49
C GLU A 70 -9.23 8.20 4.35
N THR A 71 -8.39 7.18 4.14
CA THR A 71 -7.33 7.20 3.12
C THR A 71 -7.92 7.25 1.71
N THR A 72 -9.04 6.56 1.48
CA THR A 72 -9.77 6.60 0.20
C THR A 72 -10.39 7.98 -0.03
N GLU A 73 -11.03 8.55 0.99
CA GLU A 73 -11.63 9.89 0.92
C GLU A 73 -10.56 10.94 0.62
N MET A 74 -9.43 10.92 1.34
CA MET A 74 -8.31 11.82 1.12
C MET A 74 -7.77 11.72 -0.31
N ALA A 75 -7.47 10.50 -0.78
CA ALA A 75 -6.93 10.31 -2.11
C ALA A 75 -7.92 10.70 -3.22
N THR A 76 -9.23 10.44 -3.05
CA THR A 76 -10.24 10.89 -4.03
C THR A 76 -10.34 12.40 -4.08
N THR A 77 -10.26 13.08 -2.93
CA THR A 77 -10.25 14.55 -2.85
C THR A 77 -9.01 15.12 -3.54
N ASP A 78 -7.85 14.54 -3.28
CA ASP A 78 -6.58 14.95 -3.90
C ASP A 78 -6.60 14.73 -5.42
N ILE A 79 -7.13 13.60 -5.90
CA ILE A 79 -7.31 13.34 -7.34
C ILE A 79 -8.22 14.39 -7.97
N LEU A 80 -9.35 14.72 -7.34
CA LEU A 80 -10.27 15.74 -7.84
C LEU A 80 -9.59 17.11 -7.94
N ASN A 81 -8.84 17.51 -6.90
CA ASN A 81 -8.09 18.77 -6.91
C ASN A 81 -7.05 18.82 -8.04
N ARG A 82 -6.37 17.70 -8.33
CA ARG A 82 -5.42 17.63 -9.46
C ARG A 82 -6.11 17.67 -10.81
N ILE A 83 -7.27 17.04 -10.94
CA ILE A 83 -8.08 17.15 -12.16
C ILE A 83 -8.50 18.59 -12.40
N ASP A 84 -8.91 19.32 -11.36
CA ASP A 84 -9.27 20.74 -11.48
C ASP A 84 -8.09 21.60 -11.95
N GLN A 85 -6.87 21.32 -11.46
CA GLN A 85 -5.66 22.02 -11.92
C GLN A 85 -5.32 21.68 -13.37
N ILE A 86 -5.42 20.40 -13.76
CA ILE A 86 -5.25 19.97 -15.16
C ILE A 86 -6.22 20.71 -16.06
N LEU A 87 -7.49 20.84 -15.66
CA LEU A 87 -8.51 21.55 -16.43
C LEU A 87 -8.15 23.04 -16.59
N ALA A 88 -7.68 23.70 -15.53
CA ALA A 88 -7.25 25.09 -15.58
C ALA A 88 -6.03 25.28 -16.51
N HIS A 89 -5.03 24.41 -16.43
CA HIS A 89 -3.85 24.44 -17.30
C HIS A 89 -4.18 24.12 -18.76
N LEU A 90 -5.15 23.23 -19.01
CA LEU A 90 -5.66 22.98 -20.36
C LEU A 90 -6.36 24.23 -20.94
N GLU A 91 -7.13 24.95 -20.13
CA GLU A 91 -7.76 26.21 -20.55
C GLU A 91 -6.71 27.29 -20.86
N GLU A 92 -5.68 27.45 -20.01
CA GLU A 92 -4.55 28.35 -20.27
C GLU A 92 -3.82 27.97 -21.57
N THR A 93 -3.56 26.67 -21.76
CA THR A 93 -2.92 26.13 -22.96
C THR A 93 -3.71 26.45 -24.22
N LEU A 94 -5.03 26.24 -24.22
CA LEU A 94 -5.89 26.57 -25.34
C LEU A 94 -5.86 28.07 -25.67
N SER A 95 -5.93 28.92 -24.64
CA SER A 95 -5.84 30.38 -24.81
C SER A 95 -4.49 30.82 -25.39
N LEU A 96 -3.38 30.21 -24.97
CA LEU A 96 -2.05 30.47 -25.53
C LEU A 96 -1.97 30.03 -27.00
N VAL A 97 -2.55 28.89 -27.36
CA VAL A 97 -2.60 28.40 -28.74
C VAL A 97 -3.41 29.35 -29.63
N ASP A 98 -4.59 29.80 -29.18
CA ASP A 98 -5.42 30.78 -29.91
C ASP A 98 -4.68 32.11 -30.14
N GLN A 99 -3.91 32.56 -29.15
CA GLN A 99 -3.08 33.77 -29.27
C GLN A 99 -1.93 33.58 -30.26
N ILE A 100 -1.28 32.41 -30.25
CA ILE A 100 -0.22 32.09 -31.22
C ILE A 100 -0.80 32.05 -32.64
N GLU A 101 -2.00 31.50 -32.83
CA GLU A 101 -2.68 31.48 -34.13
C GLU A 101 -2.99 32.90 -34.64
N LYS A 102 -3.54 33.76 -33.79
CA LYS A 102 -3.82 35.17 -34.14
C LYS A 102 -2.56 35.94 -34.50
N ASP A 103 -1.50 35.81 -33.70
CA ASP A 103 -0.22 36.45 -33.96
C ASP A 103 0.41 35.96 -35.27
N ASP A 104 0.30 34.66 -35.57
CA ASP A 104 0.81 34.09 -36.82
C ASP A 104 0.03 34.63 -38.03
N GLN A 105 -1.29 34.76 -37.92
CA GLN A 105 -2.12 35.39 -38.95
C GLN A 105 -1.77 36.86 -39.18
N GLU A 106 -1.61 37.67 -38.12
CA GLU A 106 -1.17 39.07 -38.24
C GLU A 106 0.21 39.17 -38.89
N ARG A 107 1.12 38.24 -38.54
CA ARG A 107 2.44 38.21 -39.14
C ARG A 107 2.39 37.83 -40.61
N MET A 108 1.61 36.82 -40.99
CA MET A 108 1.41 36.47 -42.41
C MET A 108 0.87 37.65 -43.22
N GLN A 109 0.00 38.47 -42.63
CA GLN A 109 -0.47 39.70 -43.27
C GLN A 109 0.64 40.74 -43.43
N LYS A 110 1.43 41.00 -42.38
CA LYS A 110 2.58 41.92 -42.43
C LYS A 110 3.65 41.46 -43.41
N GLU A 111 3.94 40.17 -43.44
CA GLU A 111 4.89 39.54 -44.37
C GLU A 111 4.41 39.71 -45.81
N ARG A 112 3.12 39.51 -46.08
CA ARG A 112 2.52 39.75 -47.39
C ARG A 112 2.59 41.23 -47.80
N GLU A 113 2.32 42.15 -46.88
CA GLU A 113 2.45 43.60 -47.13
C GLU A 113 3.91 43.98 -47.43
N LEU A 114 4.86 43.42 -46.69
CA LEU A 114 6.29 43.64 -46.89
C LEU A 114 6.74 43.13 -48.26
N ILE A 115 6.31 41.93 -48.68
CA ILE A 115 6.58 41.38 -50.01
C ILE A 115 6.04 42.30 -51.11
N LEU A 116 4.83 42.86 -50.95
CA LEU A 116 4.26 43.81 -51.90
C LEU A 116 5.09 45.11 -51.98
N ARG A 117 5.49 45.68 -50.84
CA ARG A 117 6.35 46.88 -50.80
C ARG A 117 7.73 46.62 -51.42
N LEU A 118 8.32 45.45 -51.16
CA LEU A 118 9.57 45.02 -51.77
C LEU A 118 9.45 44.89 -53.29
N ALA A 119 8.34 44.32 -53.79
CA ALA A 119 8.04 44.23 -55.22
C ALA A 119 7.94 45.62 -55.88
N GLU A 120 7.34 46.61 -55.22
CA GLU A 120 7.27 47.99 -55.72
C GLU A 120 8.64 48.69 -55.72
N THR A 121 9.50 48.42 -54.73
CA THR A 121 10.84 49.03 -54.65
C THR A 121 11.87 48.45 -55.61
N LEU A 122 11.54 47.37 -56.33
CA LEU A 122 12.45 46.69 -57.26
C LEU A 122 12.63 47.45 -58.60
N ASP A 123 11.78 48.44 -58.89
CA ASP A 123 11.97 49.39 -60.00
C ASP A 123 12.93 50.52 -59.58
N GLY A 124 14.21 50.41 -59.98
CA GLY A 124 15.25 51.41 -59.70
C GLY A 124 16.69 50.86 -59.67
N GLU A 125 17.67 51.75 -59.52
CA GLU A 125 19.11 51.44 -59.52
C GLU A 125 19.56 50.52 -58.36
N ALA A 126 20.59 49.70 -58.61
CA ALA A 126 20.97 48.57 -57.76
C ALA A 126 21.35 48.93 -56.31
N GLU A 127 21.95 50.10 -56.10
CA GLU A 127 22.55 50.49 -54.81
C GLU A 127 21.51 51.03 -53.82
N THR A 128 20.46 51.69 -54.31
CA THR A 128 19.33 52.17 -53.48
C THR A 128 18.32 51.07 -53.16
N ARG A 129 18.30 49.97 -53.92
CA ARG A 129 17.46 48.79 -53.63
C ARG A 129 17.94 48.02 -52.40
N ALA A 130 19.25 47.76 -52.32
CA ALA A 130 19.83 46.98 -51.21
C ALA A 130 19.58 47.62 -49.85
N ALA A 131 19.70 48.96 -49.76
CA ALA A 131 19.44 49.70 -48.52
C ALA A 131 17.96 49.65 -48.09
N ARG A 132 17.01 49.77 -49.03
CA ARG A 132 15.57 49.71 -48.74
C ARG A 132 15.11 48.31 -48.34
N VAL A 133 15.70 47.28 -48.95
CA VAL A 133 15.47 45.87 -48.61
C VAL A 133 15.98 45.57 -47.20
N ASP A 134 17.18 46.05 -46.86
CA ASP A 134 17.78 45.84 -45.53
C ASP A 134 16.97 46.56 -44.43
N GLU A 135 16.50 47.78 -44.67
CA GLU A 135 15.62 48.51 -43.74
C GLU A 135 14.27 47.81 -43.53
N ALA A 136 13.64 47.31 -44.61
CA ALA A 136 12.41 46.55 -44.53
C ALA A 136 12.60 45.24 -43.74
N LEU A 137 13.66 44.48 -44.01
CA LEU A 137 14.00 43.24 -43.30
C LEU A 137 14.29 43.49 -41.81
N LYS A 138 15.02 44.55 -41.49
CA LYS A 138 15.37 44.90 -40.12
C LYS A 138 14.14 45.22 -39.26
N SER A 139 13.12 45.85 -39.85
CA SER A 139 11.83 46.10 -39.18
C SER A 139 10.99 44.84 -38.93
N TYR A 140 11.27 43.74 -39.64
CA TYR A 140 10.52 42.48 -39.55
C TYR A 140 11.14 41.48 -38.54
N TYR A 141 12.47 41.47 -38.40
CA TYR A 141 13.17 40.48 -37.56
C TYR A 141 13.21 40.81 -36.07
N ASP A 142 12.83 42.01 -35.62
CA ASP A 142 12.92 42.43 -34.22
C ASP A 142 11.84 41.84 -33.29
N ASP A 143 11.12 40.81 -33.75
CA ASP A 143 10.01 40.20 -33.02
C ASP A 143 10.48 39.09 -32.06
N VAL A 144 11.03 39.53 -30.92
CA VAL A 144 11.45 38.71 -29.76
C VAL A 144 10.27 37.96 -29.11
N SER A 145 9.02 38.27 -29.48
CA SER A 145 7.78 37.82 -28.82
C SER A 145 7.45 36.32 -28.99
N ARG A 146 7.90 35.67 -30.07
CA ARG A 146 7.50 34.27 -30.35
C ARG A 146 8.16 33.24 -29.44
N LYS A 147 9.44 33.44 -29.08
CA LYS A 147 10.18 32.45 -28.29
C LYS A 147 9.64 32.34 -26.87
N SER A 148 9.14 33.45 -26.29
CA SER A 148 8.58 33.46 -24.94
C SER A 148 7.24 32.71 -24.85
N LYS A 149 6.34 32.86 -25.84
CA LYS A 149 5.04 32.16 -25.85
C LYS A 149 5.17 30.65 -26.05
N PHE A 150 6.07 30.21 -26.94
CA PHE A 150 6.38 28.77 -27.09
C PHE A 150 7.03 28.19 -25.84
N ASN A 151 7.87 28.96 -25.14
CA ASN A 151 8.42 28.54 -23.85
C ASN A 151 7.31 28.39 -22.80
N ARG A 152 6.37 29.34 -22.72
CA ARG A 152 5.23 29.26 -21.80
C ARG A 152 4.32 28.07 -22.09
N LEU A 153 4.04 27.79 -23.37
CA LEU A 153 3.28 26.61 -23.78
C LEU A 153 3.99 25.32 -23.33
N ARG A 154 5.31 25.26 -23.49
CA ARG A 154 6.12 24.12 -23.06
C ARG A 154 6.10 23.93 -21.54
N GLU A 155 6.18 25.02 -20.78
CA GLU A 155 6.06 25.00 -19.32
C GLU A 155 4.70 24.43 -18.89
N CYS A 156 3.60 24.90 -19.49
CA CYS A 156 2.26 24.43 -19.15
C CYS A 156 2.07 22.93 -19.46
N PHE A 157 2.64 22.43 -20.57
CA PHE A 157 2.67 20.99 -20.84
C PHE A 157 3.49 20.18 -19.82
N GLN A 158 4.58 20.75 -19.29
CA GLN A 158 5.37 20.11 -18.25
C GLN A 158 4.62 20.07 -16.91
N GLU A 159 3.88 21.13 -16.58
CA GLU A 159 2.99 21.20 -15.41
C GLU A 159 1.88 20.13 -15.51
N LEU A 160 1.18 20.07 -16.64
CA LEU A 160 0.17 19.04 -16.92
C LEU A 160 0.72 17.61 -16.79
N GLN A 161 1.92 17.38 -17.30
CA GLN A 161 2.58 16.08 -17.18
C GLN A 161 2.90 15.76 -15.72
N GLY A 162 3.35 16.74 -14.93
CA GLY A 162 3.59 16.62 -13.50
C GLY A 162 2.33 16.21 -12.75
N GLU A 163 1.21 16.90 -13.00
CA GLU A 163 -0.07 16.60 -12.36
C GLU A 163 -0.60 15.21 -12.70
N ALA A 164 -0.43 14.77 -13.96
CA ALA A 164 -0.77 13.40 -14.36
C ALA A 164 0.07 12.34 -13.61
N TYR A 165 1.37 12.59 -13.39
CA TYR A 165 2.21 11.71 -12.57
C TYR A 165 1.77 11.70 -11.11
N GLU A 166 1.35 12.84 -10.56
CA GLU A 166 0.82 12.90 -9.20
C GLU A 166 -0.50 12.13 -9.06
N ILE A 167 -1.43 12.24 -10.02
CA ILE A 167 -2.65 11.42 -10.05
C ILE A 167 -2.29 9.93 -10.10
N MET A 168 -1.31 9.55 -10.93
CA MET A 168 -0.86 8.16 -10.99
C MET A 168 -0.31 7.67 -9.64
N ASN A 169 0.43 8.52 -8.92
CA ASN A 169 0.89 8.19 -7.57
C ASN A 169 -0.25 8.12 -6.57
N LEU A 170 -1.25 8.99 -6.66
CA LEU A 170 -2.45 8.98 -5.82
C LEU A 170 -3.28 7.70 -6.02
N LEU A 171 -3.38 7.20 -7.24
CA LEU A 171 -4.07 5.93 -7.53
C LEU A 171 -3.42 4.73 -6.85
N GLN A 172 -2.16 4.82 -6.40
CA GLN A 172 -1.52 3.75 -5.59
C GLN A 172 -2.22 3.53 -4.25
N VAL A 173 -3.08 4.46 -3.80
CA VAL A 173 -3.96 4.24 -2.66
C VAL A 173 -4.79 2.96 -2.80
N GLN A 174 -5.08 2.52 -4.03
CA GLN A 174 -5.80 1.28 -4.30
C GLN A 174 -5.05 0.04 -3.79
N ASP A 175 -3.73 0.02 -3.91
CA ASP A 175 -2.92 -1.10 -3.41
C ASP A 175 -2.87 -1.10 -1.88
N ILE A 176 -2.70 0.07 -1.28
CA ILE A 176 -2.68 0.24 0.19
C ILE A 176 -4.04 -0.11 0.80
N THR A 177 -5.14 0.34 0.19
CA THR A 177 -6.49 0.02 0.66
C THR A 177 -6.80 -1.46 0.52
N THR A 178 -6.39 -2.10 -0.58
CA THR A 178 -6.49 -3.56 -0.76
C THR A 178 -5.74 -4.29 0.35
N GLN A 179 -4.52 -3.87 0.62
CA GLN A 179 -3.69 -4.35 1.72
C GLN A 179 -4.44 -4.20 3.06
N GLN A 180 -4.81 -2.99 3.46
CA GLN A 180 -5.46 -2.77 4.75
C GLN A 180 -6.81 -3.53 4.91
N ILE A 181 -7.60 -3.69 3.84
CA ILE A 181 -8.80 -4.54 3.86
C ILE A 181 -8.44 -6.02 4.09
N MET A 182 -7.38 -6.52 3.45
CA MET A 182 -6.89 -7.88 3.70
C MET A 182 -6.45 -8.07 5.16
N ALA A 183 -5.82 -7.06 5.78
CA ALA A 183 -5.52 -7.04 7.21
C ALA A 183 -6.79 -7.26 8.04
N ALA A 184 -7.80 -6.43 7.80
CA ALA A 184 -9.03 -6.42 8.55
C ALA A 184 -9.75 -7.76 8.40
N ASN A 185 -9.81 -8.30 7.19
CA ASN A 185 -10.36 -9.62 6.91
C ASN A 185 -9.61 -10.72 7.66
N SER A 186 -8.28 -10.70 7.69
CA SER A 186 -7.50 -11.70 8.44
C SER A 186 -7.75 -11.65 9.96
N LEU A 187 -7.96 -10.44 10.51
CA LEU A 187 -8.34 -10.26 11.92
C LEU A 187 -9.75 -10.83 12.17
N ILE A 188 -10.70 -10.56 11.28
CA ILE A 188 -12.05 -11.09 11.35
C ILE A 188 -12.05 -12.61 11.23
N GLU A 189 -11.29 -13.19 10.29
CA GLU A 189 -11.12 -14.63 10.12
C GLU A 189 -10.50 -15.28 11.37
N SER A 190 -9.52 -14.62 12.00
CA SER A 190 -8.90 -15.09 13.25
C SER A 190 -9.92 -15.14 14.40
N VAL A 191 -10.74 -14.08 14.53
CA VAL A 191 -11.83 -14.02 15.52
C VAL A 191 -12.88 -15.09 15.24
N GLN A 192 -13.30 -15.23 13.99
CA GLN A 192 -14.29 -16.21 13.56
C GLN A 192 -13.80 -17.64 13.81
N SER A 193 -12.54 -17.95 13.50
CA SER A 193 -11.94 -19.27 13.74
C SER A 193 -11.94 -19.61 15.23
N LYS A 194 -11.66 -18.64 16.11
CA LYS A 194 -11.69 -18.85 17.57
C LYS A 194 -13.10 -19.06 18.09
N LEU A 195 -14.05 -18.24 17.68
CA LEU A 195 -15.47 -18.43 18.02
C LEU A 195 -16.00 -19.78 17.50
N HIS A 196 -15.58 -20.20 16.31
CA HIS A 196 -15.94 -21.49 15.75
C HIS A 196 -15.36 -22.65 16.60
N LYS A 197 -14.07 -22.59 16.98
CA LYS A 197 -13.47 -23.58 17.89
C LYS A 197 -14.23 -23.69 19.20
N LEU A 198 -14.58 -22.53 19.78
CA LEU A 198 -15.41 -22.46 20.97
C LEU A 198 -16.78 -23.14 20.75
N MET A 199 -17.47 -22.83 19.65
CA MET A 199 -18.75 -23.41 19.31
C MET A 199 -18.66 -24.93 19.11
N THR A 200 -17.60 -25.43 18.46
CA THR A 200 -17.38 -26.87 18.27
C THR A 200 -17.04 -27.61 19.56
N GLN A 201 -16.35 -26.95 20.51
CA GLN A 201 -16.09 -27.51 21.84
C GLN A 201 -17.37 -27.58 22.69
N PHE A 202 -18.30 -26.63 22.54
CA PHE A 202 -19.54 -26.57 23.31
C PHE A 202 -20.74 -27.31 22.67
N GLY A 203 -20.66 -27.65 21.39
CA GLY A 203 -21.72 -28.38 20.70
C GLY A 203 -21.23 -29.01 19.40
N SER A 204 -21.56 -30.29 19.20
CA SER A 204 -21.30 -31.06 17.98
C SER A 204 -22.10 -30.55 16.77
N LEU A 205 -21.85 -29.31 16.36
CA LEU A 205 -22.29 -28.77 15.10
C LEU A 205 -21.16 -29.01 14.09
N ASP A 206 -21.43 -29.93 13.16
CA ASP A 206 -20.61 -30.19 11.98
C ASP A 206 -20.69 -28.95 11.07
N VAL A 207 -19.86 -27.96 11.38
CA VAL A 207 -19.75 -26.71 10.62
C VAL A 207 -18.51 -26.83 9.76
N LYS A 208 -18.69 -26.82 8.44
CA LYS A 208 -17.61 -26.95 7.45
C LYS A 208 -16.42 -26.04 7.79
N GLU A 209 -15.22 -26.64 7.87
CA GLU A 209 -13.96 -25.91 8.01
C GLU A 209 -13.83 -24.82 6.94
N MET A 210 -13.53 -23.60 7.37
CA MET A 210 -13.10 -22.55 6.46
C MET A 210 -11.61 -22.73 6.16
N GLU A 211 -11.27 -22.91 4.89
CA GLU A 211 -9.89 -22.98 4.41
C GLU A 211 -9.14 -21.68 4.73
N ASN A 212 -8.07 -21.80 5.53
CA ASN A 212 -7.20 -20.70 5.87
C ASN A 212 -6.24 -20.41 4.70
N LYS A 213 -6.51 -19.37 3.90
CA LYS A 213 -5.65 -19.00 2.77
C LYS A 213 -4.51 -18.11 3.26
N ASN A 214 -3.36 -18.74 3.56
CA ASN A 214 -2.10 -18.01 3.80
C ASN A 214 -1.75 -17.16 2.57
N ARG A 215 -1.87 -15.83 2.71
CA ARG A 215 -1.42 -14.83 1.74
C ARG A 215 -0.51 -13.84 2.45
N ALA A 216 0.56 -13.40 1.78
CA ALA A 216 1.48 -12.39 2.31
C ALA A 216 0.80 -11.01 2.34
N PHE A 217 0.87 -10.32 3.48
CA PHE A 217 0.21 -9.04 3.70
C PHE A 217 0.96 -8.21 4.78
N ASP A 218 1.04 -6.88 4.62
CA ASP A 218 1.67 -5.93 5.57
C ASP A 218 0.63 -5.07 6.33
N PRO A 219 0.40 -5.32 7.64
CA PRO A 219 -0.54 -4.58 8.49
C PRO A 219 -0.25 -3.08 8.65
N ASN A 220 0.98 -2.66 8.40
CA ASN A 220 1.44 -1.29 8.61
C ASN A 220 1.52 -0.46 7.31
N ALA A 221 0.97 -0.95 6.20
CA ALA A 221 0.90 -0.19 4.97
C ALA A 221 0.06 1.09 5.18
N VAL A 222 0.69 2.26 5.11
CA VAL A 222 0.04 3.57 5.28
C VAL A 222 0.34 4.44 4.06
N TYR A 223 -0.67 5.18 3.60
CA TYR A 223 -0.49 6.21 2.58
C TYR A 223 0.02 7.49 3.26
N GLU A 224 1.29 7.84 3.01
CA GLU A 224 1.88 9.12 3.43
C GLU A 224 2.42 9.88 2.22
N ASN A 225 2.23 11.20 2.21
CA ASN A 225 2.77 12.08 1.18
C ASN A 225 4.31 11.99 1.19
N ARG A 226 4.89 11.38 0.15
CA ARG A 226 6.31 10.96 0.06
C ARG A 226 7.34 12.07 0.28
N SER A 227 6.96 13.35 0.18
CA SER A 227 7.89 14.48 0.34
C SER A 227 8.59 14.51 1.71
N SER A 228 7.90 14.09 2.79
CA SER A 228 8.44 14.07 4.15
C SER A 228 9.21 12.79 4.49
N VAL A 229 8.78 11.65 3.95
CA VAL A 229 9.33 10.32 4.30
C VAL A 229 10.63 10.06 3.55
N GLN A 230 10.76 10.55 2.32
CA GLN A 230 12.01 10.45 1.53
C GLN A 230 13.16 11.21 2.23
N ALA A 231 12.88 12.41 2.74
CA ALA A 231 13.89 13.23 3.43
C ALA A 231 14.40 12.55 4.71
N MET A 232 13.52 11.88 5.45
CA MET A 232 13.88 11.16 6.67
C MET A 232 14.61 9.84 6.37
N ALA A 233 14.23 9.13 5.30
CA ALA A 233 14.93 7.93 4.84
C ALA A 233 16.34 8.26 4.30
N ASP A 234 16.46 9.36 3.54
CA ASP A 234 17.75 9.86 3.04
C ASP A 234 18.65 10.34 4.18
N GLU A 235 18.07 10.94 5.24
CA GLU A 235 18.79 11.32 6.46
C GLU A 235 19.30 10.09 7.23
N ILE A 236 18.50 9.02 7.34
CA ILE A 236 18.90 7.76 7.98
C ILE A 236 19.98 7.05 7.16
N LEU A 237 19.88 7.06 5.83
CA LEU A 237 20.89 6.50 4.93
C LEU A 237 22.20 7.31 4.95
N ASN A 238 22.14 8.63 5.16
CA ASN A 238 23.33 9.46 5.33
C ASN A 238 23.95 9.37 6.73
N THR A 239 23.16 9.08 7.75
CA THR A 239 23.63 8.99 9.15
C THR A 239 24.05 7.58 9.56
N GLY A 240 23.59 6.54 8.86
CA GLY A 240 23.94 5.14 9.09
C GLY A 240 24.88 4.54 8.04
N SER A 241 26.18 4.49 8.37
CA SER A 241 27.26 3.63 7.81
C SER A 241 28.34 4.34 6.99
N ALA A 242 29.27 5.00 7.68
CA ALA A 242 30.60 5.33 7.15
C ALA A 242 31.72 4.39 7.67
N GLU A 243 31.39 3.33 8.39
CA GLU A 243 32.40 2.36 8.88
C GLU A 243 32.03 0.93 8.47
N ASN A 244 32.84 0.39 7.54
CA ASN A 244 32.92 -1.01 7.09
C ASN A 244 31.88 -1.53 6.08
N LEU A 245 32.03 -1.18 4.80
CA LEU A 245 31.80 -2.13 3.70
C LEU A 245 32.91 -2.02 2.63
N PRO A 246 33.32 -3.15 2.01
CA PRO A 246 34.42 -3.20 1.05
C PRO A 246 34.08 -2.44 -0.23
N THR A 247 35.04 -1.67 -0.73
CA THR A 247 34.94 -0.87 -1.95
C THR A 247 34.58 -1.76 -3.14
N VAL A 248 33.32 -1.71 -3.59
CA VAL A 248 32.94 -2.24 -4.90
C VAL A 248 33.48 -1.25 -5.93
N LYS A 249 34.53 -1.66 -6.65
CA LYS A 249 35.05 -0.95 -7.81
C LYS A 249 33.90 -0.69 -8.80
N GLN A 250 33.77 0.56 -9.22
CA GLN A 250 32.93 0.94 -10.35
C GLN A 250 33.39 0.16 -11.59
N VAL A 251 32.58 -0.81 -11.99
CA VAL A 251 32.71 -1.53 -13.26
C VAL A 251 32.20 -0.56 -14.33
N SER A 252 33.09 -0.14 -15.22
CA SER A 252 32.73 0.76 -16.32
C SER A 252 31.78 0.07 -17.30
N GLU A 253 30.88 0.84 -17.91
CA GLU A 253 29.82 0.39 -18.85
C GLU A 253 30.31 -0.43 -20.06
N LYS A 254 31.63 -0.60 -20.25
CA LYS A 254 32.19 -1.49 -21.27
C LYS A 254 32.27 -2.96 -20.82
N GLU A 255 32.39 -3.26 -19.53
CA GLU A 255 32.50 -4.64 -19.03
C GLU A 255 31.13 -5.32 -18.94
N THR A 256 30.05 -4.57 -18.68
CA THR A 256 28.67 -5.08 -18.69
C THR A 256 28.22 -5.50 -20.09
N ALA A 257 28.67 -4.79 -21.13
CA ALA A 257 28.36 -5.16 -22.52
C ALA A 257 29.03 -6.47 -22.96
N GLU A 258 30.22 -6.80 -22.41
CA GLU A 258 30.94 -8.03 -22.76
C GLU A 258 30.38 -9.25 -22.00
N ILE A 259 29.90 -9.06 -20.77
CA ILE A 259 29.23 -10.10 -19.98
C ILE A 259 27.87 -10.47 -20.60
N VAL A 260 27.06 -9.49 -21.02
CA VAL A 260 25.78 -9.74 -21.69
C VAL A 260 25.97 -10.49 -23.01
N LYS A 261 27.07 -10.22 -23.72
CA LYS A 261 27.39 -10.91 -24.98
C LYS A 261 27.90 -12.34 -24.78
N ARG A 262 28.52 -12.65 -23.63
CA ARG A 262 28.89 -14.02 -23.23
C ARG A 262 27.67 -14.82 -22.77
N VAL A 263 26.75 -14.21 -22.03
CA VAL A 263 25.52 -14.88 -21.55
C VAL A 263 24.55 -15.17 -22.70
N ALA A 264 24.55 -14.38 -23.79
CA ALA A 264 23.73 -14.64 -24.97
C ALA A 264 24.24 -15.78 -25.89
N ALA A 265 25.45 -16.31 -25.63
CA ALA A 265 26.08 -17.33 -26.48
C ALA A 265 26.10 -18.75 -25.85
N GLU A 266 25.67 -18.91 -24.60
CA GLU A 266 25.56 -20.23 -23.97
C GLU A 266 24.10 -20.69 -23.88
N ASP A 267 23.89 -21.86 -24.47
CA ASP A 267 22.63 -22.56 -24.68
C ASP A 267 21.83 -22.70 -23.37
N THR A 268 20.60 -22.18 -23.36
CA THR A 268 19.68 -22.31 -22.22
C THR A 268 19.11 -23.73 -22.15
N SER A 269 19.90 -24.70 -21.70
CA SER A 269 19.35 -25.89 -21.08
C SER A 269 18.95 -25.53 -19.65
N LYS A 270 17.65 -25.51 -19.37
CA LYS A 270 17.08 -25.30 -18.03
C LYS A 270 17.83 -26.15 -17.00
N ALA A 271 18.53 -25.50 -16.08
CA ALA A 271 19.08 -26.18 -14.90
C ALA A 271 17.93 -26.91 -14.18
N SER A 272 18.08 -28.21 -13.97
CA SER A 272 17.05 -28.97 -13.27
C SER A 272 17.09 -28.64 -11.77
N GLN A 273 15.94 -28.71 -11.12
CA GLN A 273 15.76 -28.45 -9.69
C GLN A 273 16.77 -29.24 -8.82
N GLU A 274 17.23 -30.40 -9.30
CA GLU A 274 18.20 -31.27 -8.65
C GLU A 274 19.63 -30.68 -8.59
N GLU A 275 20.01 -29.81 -9.54
CA GLU A 275 21.31 -29.11 -9.49
C GLU A 275 21.27 -27.95 -8.49
N ILE A 276 20.12 -27.28 -8.37
CA ILE A 276 19.88 -26.22 -7.38
C ILE A 276 19.93 -26.82 -5.97
N ASP A 277 19.30 -27.96 -5.75
CA ASP A 277 19.27 -28.64 -4.45
C ASP A 277 20.65 -29.16 -4.01
N ARG A 278 21.55 -29.50 -4.95
CA ARG A 278 22.95 -29.85 -4.62
C ARG A 278 23.76 -28.65 -4.18
N LEU A 279 23.60 -27.52 -4.86
CA LEU A 279 24.31 -26.27 -4.55
C LEU A 279 23.96 -25.72 -3.15
N PHE A 280 22.70 -25.88 -2.73
CA PHE A 280 22.28 -25.46 -1.40
C PHE A 280 22.68 -26.42 -0.27
N ASN A 281 22.89 -27.71 -0.57
CA ASN A 281 23.36 -28.67 0.42
C ASN A 281 24.87 -28.59 0.69
N GLU A 282 25.68 -28.17 -0.28
CA GLU A 282 27.12 -27.97 -0.08
C GLU A 282 27.44 -26.73 0.78
N LEU A 283 26.56 -25.72 0.82
CA LEU A 283 26.75 -24.53 1.66
C LEU A 283 26.46 -24.75 3.16
N ASN A 284 25.83 -25.86 3.54
CA ASN A 284 25.48 -26.18 4.93
C ASN A 284 26.42 -27.20 5.60
N SER A 285 27.56 -27.55 4.96
CA SER A 285 28.52 -28.52 5.49
C SER A 285 29.90 -27.93 5.83
N HIS A 286 29.94 -26.67 6.30
CA HIS A 286 31.12 -26.10 6.97
C HIS A 286 30.74 -25.28 8.20
#